data_AF-A0A178EYP8-F1
#
_entry.id   AF-A0A178EYP8-F1
#
_cell.length_a   1.000
_cell.length_b   1.000
_cell.length_c   1.000
_cell.angle_alpha   90.00
_cell.angle_beta   90.00
_cell.angle_gamma   90.00
#
_symmetry.space_group_name_H-M   'P 1'
#
loop_
_entity.id
_entity.type
_entity.pdbx_description
1 polymer ?
#
loop_
_entity_poly.entity_id
_entity_poly.type
_entity_poly.pdbx_seq_one_letter_code
_entity_poly.pdbx_strand_id
1 'polypeptide(L)'
;MSRLPTELMIDFGLVQHPETSALWLLPTSLLETELNEMEIDPNAKVTAGDNDASAVSEILMDDSTAKMRKRRTAFPSVRVTNSGTILDMLSNPKFSNISKGLIPPSWKLPQGPLTKSSMQTLVWRGDMSDYALKAMRKDILRCLKKILRVTPKIEKQRRRDTWTPLNIAGHPITQSTLESSLKQLPELRDIRSGMVLILRGNHHSTEINSNPDCNASSTAPENPSFDLAELPVHESQVPVFDLTKMLSEGELQEIRQLGEVFQGDALYFIPASRKSALFALDLWRLKSFLMERNEKESSFPR
;
A
#
# COMPACT_ATOMS: atom_id res chain seq x y z
N MET A 1 -5.25 28.90 -3.71
CA MET A 1 -5.13 27.81 -2.72
C MET A 1 -5.15 26.48 -3.46
N SER A 2 -4.01 25.80 -3.54
CA SER A 2 -3.91 24.46 -4.12
C SER A 2 -4.43 23.44 -3.11
N ARG A 3 -5.51 22.71 -3.46
CA ARG A 3 -6.05 21.63 -2.63
C ARG A 3 -5.21 20.38 -2.87
N LEU A 4 -4.71 19.75 -1.81
CA LEU A 4 -4.03 18.46 -1.91
C LEU A 4 -5.00 17.40 -2.45
N PRO A 5 -4.60 16.58 -3.44
CA PRO A 5 -5.41 15.48 -3.94
C PRO A 5 -5.74 14.49 -2.81
N THR A 6 -7.02 14.15 -2.69
CA THR A 6 -7.51 13.33 -1.58
C THR A 6 -6.99 11.90 -1.62
N GLU A 7 -6.71 11.40 -2.81
CA GLU A 7 -6.18 10.08 -3.11
C GLU A 7 -4.72 9.93 -2.66
N LEU A 8 -4.01 11.02 -2.38
CA LEU A 8 -2.64 10.99 -1.85
C LEU A 8 -2.60 11.15 -0.32
N MET A 9 -3.77 11.26 0.34
CA MET A 9 -3.88 11.32 1.79
C MET A 9 -4.20 9.94 2.38
N ILE A 10 -4.01 9.79 3.68
CA ILE A 10 -4.37 8.58 4.43
C ILE A 10 -5.55 8.91 5.35
N ASP A 11 -6.59 8.08 5.34
CA ASP A 11 -7.70 8.21 6.28
C ASP A 11 -7.34 7.54 7.61
N PHE A 12 -7.25 8.34 8.67
CA PHE A 12 -7.07 7.88 10.03
C PHE A 12 -8.41 7.84 10.76
N GLY A 13 -8.67 6.74 11.45
CA GLY A 13 -9.90 6.52 12.21
C GLY A 13 -9.60 5.95 13.59
N LEU A 14 -10.56 6.10 14.50
CA LEU A 14 -10.46 5.56 15.85
C LEU A 14 -10.85 4.08 15.85
N VAL A 15 -9.98 3.26 16.42
CA VAL A 15 -10.16 1.82 16.60
C VAL A 15 -9.96 1.50 18.07
N GLN A 16 -10.89 0.78 18.68
CA GLN A 16 -10.75 0.36 20.07
C GLN A 16 -9.81 -0.84 20.15
N HIS A 17 -8.81 -0.77 21.04
CA HIS A 17 -7.92 -1.90 21.29
C HIS A 17 -8.69 -3.00 22.05
N PRO A 18 -8.65 -4.26 21.59
CA PRO A 18 -9.48 -5.33 22.16
C PRO A 18 -9.17 -5.61 23.63
N GLU A 19 -7.90 -5.56 24.03
CA GLU A 19 -7.48 -5.94 25.39
C GLU A 19 -7.53 -4.79 26.40
N THR A 20 -7.23 -3.56 25.97
CA THR A 20 -7.05 -2.41 26.86
C THR A 20 -8.23 -1.45 26.81
N SER A 21 -9.16 -1.64 25.88
CA SER A 21 -10.28 -0.74 25.59
C SER A 21 -9.88 0.70 25.22
N ALA A 22 -8.58 0.98 25.08
CA ALA A 22 -8.06 2.28 24.69
C ALA A 22 -8.41 2.61 23.23
N LEU A 23 -8.55 3.90 22.90
CA LEU A 23 -8.89 4.35 21.56
C LEU A 23 -7.62 4.67 20.78
N TRP A 24 -7.33 3.91 19.74
CA TRP A 24 -6.15 4.08 18.92
C TRP A 24 -6.52 4.79 17.62
N LEU A 25 -5.79 5.86 17.29
CA LEU A 25 -5.93 6.52 15.99
C LEU A 25 -5.03 5.81 14.97
N LEU A 26 -5.62 5.09 14.02
CA LEU A 26 -4.92 4.20 13.08
C LEU A 26 -5.22 4.55 11.61
N PRO A 27 -4.33 4.23 10.66
CA PRO A 27 -4.53 4.45 9.23
C PRO A 27 -5.56 3.46 8.64
N THR A 28 -6.83 3.68 8.96
CA THR A 28 -7.95 2.79 8.63
C THR A 28 -8.10 2.49 7.14
N SER A 29 -7.74 3.42 6.25
CA SER A 29 -7.79 3.18 4.79
C SER A 29 -6.83 2.09 4.33
N LEU A 30 -5.73 1.84 5.05
CA LEU A 30 -4.76 0.78 4.71
C LEU A 30 -5.16 -0.58 5.35
N LEU A 31 -5.95 -0.53 6.42
CA LEU A 31 -6.29 -1.67 7.27
C LEU A 31 -7.72 -2.20 7.06
N GLU A 32 -8.38 -1.80 5.97
CA GLU A 32 -9.81 -2.10 5.80
C GLU A 32 -10.10 -3.60 5.90
N THR A 33 -9.20 -4.45 5.41
CA THR A 33 -9.37 -5.91 5.39
C THR A 33 -9.21 -6.49 6.79
N GLU A 34 -8.14 -6.14 7.50
CA GLU A 34 -7.86 -6.59 8.87
C GLU A 34 -8.98 -6.18 9.82
N LEU A 35 -9.44 -4.94 9.70
CA LEU A 35 -10.53 -4.42 10.50
C LEU A 35 -11.87 -5.10 10.15
N ASN A 36 -12.05 -5.59 8.91
CA ASN A 36 -13.27 -6.28 8.50
C ASN A 36 -13.26 -7.71 9.05
N GLU A 37 -12.10 -8.37 9.03
CA GLU A 37 -11.90 -9.70 9.61
C GLU A 37 -12.15 -9.67 11.12
N MET A 38 -11.66 -8.66 11.83
CA MET A 38 -11.92 -8.47 13.27
C MET A 38 -13.40 -8.18 13.60
N GLU A 39 -14.15 -7.52 12.71
CA GLU A 39 -15.58 -7.29 12.90
C GLU A 39 -16.42 -8.56 12.74
N ILE A 40 -15.94 -9.53 11.97
CA ILE A 40 -16.64 -10.80 11.70
C ILE A 40 -16.49 -11.76 12.89
N ASP A 41 -15.46 -11.60 13.73
CA ASP A 41 -15.21 -12.51 14.86
C ASP A 41 -15.23 -11.83 16.24
N PRO A 42 -16.43 -11.61 16.83
CA PRO A 42 -16.52 -11.23 18.24
C PRO A 42 -17.09 -12.32 19.17
N ASN A 43 -17.61 -13.46 18.69
CA ASN A 43 -18.09 -14.55 19.56
C ASN A 43 -18.41 -15.89 18.87
N ALA A 44 -17.57 -16.43 17.97
CA ALA A 44 -17.79 -17.79 17.44
C ALA A 44 -17.34 -18.86 18.45
N LYS A 45 -18.00 -18.94 19.62
CA LYS A 45 -17.91 -20.11 20.50
C LYS A 45 -19.20 -20.92 20.42
N VAL A 46 -19.07 -22.01 19.68
CA VAL A 46 -19.93 -23.18 19.58
C VAL A 46 -20.47 -23.60 20.95
N THR A 47 -21.78 -23.74 21.06
CA THR A 47 -22.41 -24.76 21.90
C THR A 47 -23.63 -25.29 21.14
N ALA A 48 -23.37 -26.08 20.10
CA ALA A 48 -24.34 -27.08 19.67
C ALA A 48 -24.25 -28.21 20.71
N GLY A 49 -25.05 -28.11 21.76
CA GLY A 49 -25.39 -29.27 22.56
C GLY A 49 -26.32 -30.14 21.73
N ASP A 50 -25.89 -31.36 21.43
CA ASP A 50 -26.77 -32.44 21.03
C ASP A 50 -27.95 -32.52 22.00
N ASN A 51 -29.16 -32.49 21.46
CA ASN A 51 -30.29 -33.23 21.99
C ASN A 51 -31.32 -33.42 20.87
N ASP A 52 -31.45 -34.67 20.45
CA ASP A 52 -32.57 -35.23 19.70
C ASP A 52 -33.90 -34.93 20.41
N ALA A 53 -34.87 -34.36 19.67
CA ALA A 53 -36.27 -34.77 19.73
C ALA A 53 -37.08 -34.10 18.59
N SER A 54 -37.73 -34.97 17.82
CA SER A 54 -38.61 -34.70 16.68
C SER A 54 -39.94 -34.03 17.08
N ALA A 55 -40.43 -33.05 16.29
CA ALA A 55 -41.78 -33.04 15.68
C ALA A 55 -42.16 -31.69 15.03
N VAL A 56 -42.38 -31.74 13.69
CA VAL A 56 -43.52 -31.22 12.92
C VAL A 56 -43.92 -29.72 13.01
N SER A 57 -43.66 -29.04 11.87
CA SER A 57 -44.45 -27.98 11.20
C SER A 57 -44.79 -26.66 11.92
N GLU A 58 -44.29 -25.55 11.39
CA GLU A 58 -45.11 -24.64 10.56
C GLU A 58 -44.26 -23.53 9.92
N ILE A 59 -44.63 -23.20 8.69
CA ILE A 59 -43.99 -22.22 7.81
C ILE A 59 -44.32 -20.82 8.31
N LEU A 60 -43.30 -20.07 8.74
CA LEU A 60 -43.36 -18.61 8.72
C LEU A 60 -42.13 -18.09 7.97
N MET A 61 -42.44 -17.47 6.84
CA MET A 61 -41.56 -16.65 6.04
C MET A 61 -40.97 -15.55 6.94
N ASP A 62 -39.67 -15.61 7.21
CA ASP A 62 -38.93 -14.44 7.68
C ASP A 62 -37.76 -14.20 6.72
N ASP A 63 -37.95 -13.21 5.86
CA ASP A 63 -36.94 -12.63 4.96
C ASP A 63 -35.91 -11.87 5.81
N SER A 64 -35.16 -12.62 6.61
CA SER A 64 -34.02 -12.13 7.34
C SER A 64 -32.78 -12.19 6.44
N THR A 65 -32.83 -11.48 5.31
CA THR A 65 -31.63 -10.94 4.66
C THR A 65 -31.08 -9.74 5.42
N ALA A 66 -31.01 -9.85 6.75
CA ALA A 66 -30.21 -8.97 7.58
C ALA A 66 -28.73 -9.29 7.34
N LYS A 67 -28.22 -8.82 6.20
CA LYS A 67 -26.80 -8.47 6.08
C LYS A 67 -26.50 -7.59 7.29
N MET A 68 -25.84 -8.14 8.32
CA MET A 68 -25.25 -7.35 9.40
C MET A 68 -24.21 -6.44 8.78
N ARG A 69 -24.69 -5.32 8.24
CA ARG A 69 -23.90 -4.28 7.63
C ARG A 69 -23.54 -3.31 8.75
N LYS A 70 -22.23 -3.26 9.00
CA LYS A 70 -21.46 -2.11 9.49
C LYS A 70 -21.58 -1.81 10.99
N ARG A 71 -20.61 -2.27 11.78
CA ARG A 71 -20.24 -1.63 13.05
C ARG A 71 -19.28 -0.45 12.88
N ARG A 72 -18.87 -0.11 11.65
CA ARG A 72 -18.01 1.06 11.36
C ARG A 72 -18.71 2.42 11.36
N THR A 73 -20.02 2.49 11.51
CA THR A 73 -20.76 3.77 11.41
C THR A 73 -20.59 4.69 12.63
N ALA A 74 -19.84 4.30 13.67
CA ALA A 74 -19.83 5.06 14.92
C ALA A 74 -18.73 6.15 15.02
N PHE A 75 -17.61 6.04 14.28
CA PHE A 75 -16.50 6.98 14.43
C PHE A 75 -16.08 7.63 13.11
N PRO A 76 -16.11 8.97 13.03
CA PRO A 76 -15.61 9.71 11.87
C PRO A 76 -14.10 9.49 11.66
N SER A 77 -13.61 9.71 10.44
CA SER A 77 -12.20 9.64 10.06
C SER A 77 -11.64 11.03 9.71
N VAL A 78 -10.34 11.21 9.96
CA VAL A 78 -9.59 12.43 9.63
C VAL A 78 -8.54 12.09 8.58
N ARG A 79 -8.39 12.96 7.58
CA ARG A 79 -7.34 12.81 6.57
C ARG A 79 -6.05 13.41 7.06
N VAL A 80 -4.99 12.60 7.00
CA VAL A 80 -3.63 13.01 7.33
C VAL A 80 -2.79 12.93 6.07
N THR A 81 -1.90 13.90 5.89
CA THR A 81 -0.95 13.91 4.77
C THR A 81 -0.09 12.66 4.82
N ASN A 82 0.18 12.07 3.65
CA ASN A 82 1.02 10.90 3.50
C ASN A 82 2.51 11.25 3.68
N SER A 83 2.91 11.46 4.94
CA SER A 83 4.21 12.01 5.30
C SER A 83 4.82 11.24 6.45
N GLY A 84 5.87 10.46 6.17
CA GLY A 84 6.52 9.66 7.19
C GLY A 84 7.15 10.53 8.28
N THR A 85 7.68 11.70 7.91
CA THR A 85 8.32 12.61 8.87
C THR A 85 7.33 13.25 9.84
N ILE A 86 6.11 13.58 9.39
CA ILE A 86 5.03 14.06 10.24
C ILE A 86 4.55 12.92 11.15
N LEU A 87 4.38 11.71 10.63
CA LEU A 87 3.97 10.56 11.45
C LEU A 87 5.01 10.26 12.55
N ASP A 88 6.31 10.35 12.24
CA ASP A 88 7.38 10.19 13.23
C ASP A 88 7.39 11.34 14.26
N MET A 89 7.17 12.58 13.81
CA MET A 89 7.07 13.73 14.71
C MET A 89 5.92 13.57 15.71
N LEU A 90 4.75 13.12 15.25
CA LEU A 90 3.58 12.88 16.09
C LEU A 90 3.78 11.72 17.08
N SER A 91 4.68 10.80 16.73
CA SER A 91 5.05 9.67 17.59
C SER A 91 6.00 10.07 18.72
N ASN A 92 6.60 11.27 18.66
CA ASN A 92 7.46 11.79 19.72
C ASN A 92 6.61 12.35 20.88
N PRO A 93 6.83 11.91 22.14
CA PRO A 93 6.04 12.34 23.30
C PRO A 93 6.06 13.85 23.55
N LYS A 94 7.08 14.56 23.05
CA LYS A 94 7.16 16.03 23.14
C LYS A 94 6.11 16.75 22.28
N PHE A 95 5.68 16.12 21.19
CA PHE A 95 4.78 16.70 20.20
C PHE A 95 3.44 15.94 20.09
N SER A 96 3.29 14.82 20.82
CA SER A 96 2.13 13.92 20.77
C SER A 96 0.87 14.45 21.48
N ASN A 97 0.52 15.73 21.29
CA ASN A 97 -0.76 16.31 21.75
C ASN A 97 -1.89 16.05 20.74
N ILE A 98 -2.11 14.78 20.43
CA ILE A 98 -2.96 14.34 19.32
C ILE A 98 -4.43 14.65 19.58
N SER A 99 -4.83 14.61 20.85
CA SER A 99 -6.15 15.05 21.32
C SER A 99 -6.45 16.53 21.02
N LYS A 100 -5.42 17.38 20.89
CA LYS A 100 -5.55 18.81 20.59
C LYS A 100 -5.36 19.11 19.10
N GLY A 101 -4.48 18.39 18.40
CA GLY A 101 -4.10 18.68 17.01
C GLY A 101 -4.86 17.89 15.94
N LEU A 102 -5.07 16.59 16.15
CA LEU A 102 -5.60 15.71 15.10
C LEU A 102 -7.07 15.35 15.28
N ILE A 103 -7.61 15.44 16.50
CA ILE A 103 -9.02 15.15 16.75
C ILE A 103 -9.87 16.41 16.48
N PRO A 104 -10.71 16.41 15.43
CA PRO A 104 -11.56 17.54 15.11
C PRO A 104 -12.50 17.90 16.27
N PRO A 105 -12.84 19.19 16.46
CA PRO A 105 -13.80 19.61 17.47
C PRO A 105 -15.16 18.92 17.32
N SER A 106 -15.58 18.63 16.09
CA SER A 106 -16.83 17.94 15.78
C SER A 106 -16.91 16.51 16.30
N TRP A 107 -15.80 15.91 16.72
CA TRP A 107 -15.81 14.57 17.32
C TRP A 107 -16.04 14.63 18.83
N LYS A 108 -15.86 15.80 19.45
CA LYS A 108 -15.93 16.00 20.90
C LYS A 108 -17.35 16.40 21.30
N LEU A 109 -17.75 16.03 22.52
CA LEU A 109 -19.02 16.50 23.10
C LEU A 109 -19.09 18.04 23.13
N PRO A 110 -20.27 18.65 22.82
CA PRO A 110 -21.56 18.00 22.60
C PRO A 110 -21.82 17.55 21.15
N GLN A 111 -20.96 17.93 20.19
CA GLN A 111 -21.23 17.75 18.74
C GLN A 111 -20.93 16.34 18.24
N GLY A 112 -20.04 15.62 18.91
CA GLY A 112 -19.61 14.29 18.51
C GLY A 112 -19.59 13.27 19.65
N PRO A 113 -19.24 12.01 19.33
CA PRO A 113 -19.40 10.87 20.23
C PRO A 113 -18.30 10.77 21.31
N LEU A 114 -17.22 11.55 21.24
CA LEU A 114 -16.08 11.41 22.15
C LEU A 114 -16.29 12.16 23.46
N THR A 115 -16.30 11.38 24.55
CA THR A 115 -16.33 11.88 25.92
C THR A 115 -14.95 12.34 26.39
N LYS A 116 -14.89 13.08 27.50
CA LYS A 116 -13.62 13.49 28.12
C LYS A 116 -12.77 12.29 28.55
N SER A 117 -13.37 11.21 29.03
CA SER A 117 -12.64 9.99 29.42
C SER A 117 -12.09 9.25 28.19
N SER A 118 -12.89 9.13 27.12
CA SER A 118 -12.43 8.57 25.83
C SER A 118 -11.22 9.31 25.27
N MET A 119 -11.20 10.63 25.42
CA MET A 119 -10.06 11.48 25.00
C MET A 119 -8.81 11.28 25.86
N GLN A 120 -8.93 10.86 27.12
CA GLN A 120 -7.79 10.54 27.99
C GLN A 120 -7.12 9.22 27.61
N THR A 121 -7.91 8.27 27.08
CA THR A 121 -7.43 6.96 26.61
C THR A 121 -6.97 6.96 25.15
N LEU A 122 -6.83 8.13 24.53
CA LEU A 122 -6.44 8.26 23.14
C LEU A 122 -4.96 7.92 22.96
N VAL A 123 -4.68 6.96 22.10
CA VAL A 123 -3.33 6.44 21.84
C VAL A 123 -2.94 6.69 20.40
N TRP A 124 -1.70 7.15 20.24
CA TRP A 124 -0.96 7.10 19.00
C TRP A 124 0.26 6.24 19.18
N ARG A 125 0.52 5.45 18.17
CA ARG A 125 1.58 4.44 18.20
C ARG A 125 2.95 5.09 18.10
N GLY A 126 3.92 4.61 18.88
CA GLY A 126 5.30 5.12 18.84
C GLY A 126 6.04 4.84 17.52
N ASP A 127 5.67 3.78 16.81
CA ASP A 127 6.21 3.37 15.51
C ASP A 127 5.21 3.63 14.36
N MET A 128 4.39 4.69 14.43
CA MET A 128 3.30 4.88 13.47
C MET A 128 3.77 4.95 12.02
N SER A 129 4.91 5.57 11.77
CA SER A 129 5.43 5.75 10.42
C SER A 129 5.89 4.41 9.81
N ASP A 130 6.62 3.60 10.57
CA ASP A 130 7.04 2.25 10.15
C ASP A 130 5.83 1.32 9.99
N TYR A 131 4.84 1.46 10.89
CA TYR A 131 3.59 0.73 10.80
C TYR A 131 2.80 1.07 9.52
N ALA A 132 2.68 2.36 9.20
CA ALA A 132 2.04 2.84 7.98
C ALA A 132 2.78 2.35 6.72
N LEU A 133 4.12 2.40 6.72
CA LEU A 133 4.95 1.89 5.63
C LEU A 133 4.69 0.40 5.36
N LYS A 134 4.74 -0.43 6.41
CA LYS A 134 4.42 -1.86 6.30
C LYS A 134 3.01 -2.09 5.76
N ALA A 135 2.03 -1.29 6.23
CA ALA A 135 0.65 -1.39 5.77
C ALA A 135 0.49 -1.00 4.29
N MET A 136 1.19 0.05 3.81
CA MET A 136 1.19 0.43 2.39
C MET A 136 1.77 -0.65 1.49
N ARG A 137 2.93 -1.23 1.88
CA ARG A 137 3.56 -2.32 1.12
C ARG A 137 2.66 -3.55 1.03
N LYS A 138 2.03 -3.92 2.15
CA LYS A 138 1.03 -5.01 2.19
C LYS A 138 -0.16 -4.71 1.28
N ASP A 139 -0.65 -3.47 1.27
CA ASP A 139 -1.81 -3.10 0.44
C ASP A 139 -1.47 -3.10 -1.06
N ILE A 140 -0.26 -2.68 -1.46
CA ILE A 140 0.22 -2.80 -2.84
C ILE A 140 0.20 -4.25 -3.32
N LEU A 141 0.75 -5.18 -2.53
CA LEU A 141 0.75 -6.61 -2.84
C LEU A 141 -0.67 -7.17 -2.94
N ARG A 142 -1.54 -6.75 -2.01
CA ARG A 142 -2.96 -7.13 -2.00
C ARG A 142 -3.68 -6.64 -3.25
N CYS A 143 -3.48 -5.37 -3.62
CA CYS A 143 -4.06 -4.77 -4.82
C CYS A 143 -3.56 -5.46 -6.09
N LEU A 144 -2.25 -5.74 -6.18
CA LEU A 144 -1.66 -6.48 -7.30
C LEU A 144 -2.29 -7.87 -7.45
N LYS A 145 -2.38 -8.65 -6.36
CA LYS A 145 -3.07 -9.95 -6.35
C LYS A 145 -4.52 -9.84 -6.79
N LYS A 146 -5.24 -8.80 -6.36
CA LYS A 146 -6.64 -8.55 -6.75
C LYS A 146 -6.76 -8.23 -8.24
N ILE A 147 -5.80 -7.51 -8.83
CA ILE A 147 -5.79 -7.21 -10.26
C ILE A 147 -5.59 -8.50 -11.06
N LEU A 148 -4.62 -9.32 -10.67
CA LEU A 148 -4.30 -10.59 -11.36
C LEU A 148 -5.39 -11.66 -11.22
N ARG A 149 -6.08 -11.73 -10.08
CA ARG A 149 -7.18 -12.70 -9.84
C ARG A 149 -8.44 -12.41 -10.65
N VAL A 150 -8.61 -11.19 -11.19
CA VAL A 150 -9.76 -10.86 -12.05
C VAL A 150 -9.55 -11.55 -13.40
N THR A 151 -9.89 -12.83 -13.43
CA THR A 151 -9.88 -13.69 -14.62
C THR A 151 -11.01 -13.30 -15.59
N PRO A 152 -10.84 -13.56 -16.90
CA PRO A 152 -11.58 -12.96 -18.00
C PRO A 152 -12.96 -13.59 -18.22
N LYS A 153 -13.80 -13.72 -17.19
CA LYS A 153 -15.12 -14.34 -17.35
C LYS A 153 -16.17 -13.45 -18.05
N ILE A 154 -15.83 -12.23 -18.44
CA ILE A 154 -16.75 -11.31 -19.15
C ILE A 154 -16.01 -10.69 -20.33
N GLU A 155 -16.01 -11.44 -21.43
CA GLU A 155 -15.14 -11.25 -22.59
C GLU A 155 -15.56 -10.12 -23.53
N LYS A 156 -16.74 -9.51 -23.29
CA LYS A 156 -17.32 -8.53 -24.21
C LYS A 156 -17.18 -7.12 -23.61
N GLN A 157 -16.18 -6.38 -24.10
CA GLN A 157 -16.02 -4.90 -24.03
C GLN A 157 -15.18 -4.23 -22.92
N ARG A 158 -14.58 -4.90 -21.94
CA ARG A 158 -13.68 -4.18 -21.00
C ARG A 158 -12.25 -4.10 -21.53
N ARG A 159 -11.70 -2.87 -21.54
CA ARG A 159 -10.25 -2.63 -21.72
C ARG A 159 -9.51 -3.48 -20.68
N ARG A 160 -8.51 -4.25 -21.13
CA ARG A 160 -7.72 -5.15 -20.28
C ARG A 160 -6.44 -4.45 -19.87
N ASP A 161 -5.99 -4.72 -18.65
CA ASP A 161 -4.68 -4.26 -18.20
C ASP A 161 -3.60 -4.92 -19.04
N THR A 162 -2.60 -4.15 -19.44
CA THR A 162 -1.50 -4.65 -20.27
C THR A 162 -0.26 -4.78 -19.41
N TRP A 163 0.33 -5.98 -19.43
CA TRP A 163 1.59 -6.29 -18.77
C TRP A 163 2.57 -6.76 -19.84
N THR A 164 3.63 -5.99 -20.07
CA THR A 164 4.63 -6.31 -21.10
C THR A 164 6.00 -6.40 -20.43
N PRO A 165 6.67 -7.58 -20.44
CA PRO A 165 8.01 -7.70 -19.89
C PRO A 165 8.99 -6.86 -20.72
N LEU A 166 9.91 -6.17 -20.04
CA LEU A 166 10.98 -5.40 -20.67
C LEU A 166 12.28 -6.20 -20.56
N ASN A 167 12.87 -6.52 -21.69
CA ASN A 167 14.19 -7.15 -21.73
C ASN A 167 15.25 -6.04 -21.65
N ILE A 168 15.94 -5.93 -20.52
CA ILE A 168 16.97 -4.91 -20.29
C ILE A 168 18.33 -5.62 -20.32
N ALA A 169 19.06 -5.45 -21.41
CA ALA A 169 20.42 -5.95 -21.52
C ALA A 169 21.38 -5.08 -20.71
N GLY A 170 22.06 -5.67 -19.71
CA GLY A 170 23.11 -5.01 -18.94
C GLY A 170 22.80 -4.86 -17.44
N HIS A 171 23.86 -4.69 -16.65
CA HIS A 171 23.82 -4.43 -15.21
C HIS A 171 24.84 -3.33 -14.89
N PRO A 172 24.48 -2.27 -14.15
CA PRO A 172 23.16 -1.95 -13.59
C PRO A 172 22.14 -1.49 -14.64
N ILE A 173 20.85 -1.43 -14.28
CA ILE A 173 19.81 -0.82 -15.13
C ILE A 173 20.07 0.68 -15.24
N THR A 174 20.41 1.14 -16.44
CA THR A 174 20.62 2.56 -16.75
C THR A 174 19.40 3.15 -17.47
N GLN A 175 19.26 4.47 -17.44
CA GLN A 175 18.18 5.14 -18.17
C GLN A 175 18.21 4.82 -19.68
N SER A 176 19.39 4.80 -20.30
CA SER A 176 19.54 4.52 -21.74
C SER A 176 19.19 3.08 -22.13
N THR A 177 19.49 2.10 -21.27
CA THR A 177 19.11 0.70 -21.50
C THR A 177 17.61 0.50 -21.33
N LEU A 178 16.99 1.18 -20.37
CA LEU A 178 15.53 1.18 -20.22
C LEU A 178 14.83 1.82 -21.42
N GLU A 179 15.25 3.02 -21.84
CA GLU A 179 14.68 3.72 -23.00
C GLU A 179 14.84 2.91 -24.28
N SER A 180 15.96 2.21 -24.44
CA SER A 180 16.17 1.28 -25.57
C SER A 180 15.20 0.10 -25.53
N SER A 181 14.89 -0.43 -24.35
CA SER A 181 13.87 -1.47 -24.16
C SER A 181 12.46 -0.94 -24.47
N LEU A 182 12.16 0.31 -24.06
CA LEU A 182 10.88 0.97 -24.36
C LEU A 182 10.66 1.19 -25.86
N LYS A 183 11.72 1.35 -26.67
CA LYS A 183 11.62 1.42 -28.15
C LYS A 183 11.14 0.12 -28.78
N GLN A 184 11.37 -1.01 -28.11
CA GLN A 184 11.01 -2.34 -28.61
C GLN A 184 9.59 -2.75 -28.22
N LEU A 185 8.86 -1.89 -27.50
CA LEU A 185 7.48 -2.16 -27.16
C LEU A 185 6.60 -2.22 -28.42
N PRO A 186 5.67 -3.19 -28.50
CA PRO A 186 4.69 -3.22 -29.58
C PRO A 186 3.79 -1.98 -29.54
N GLU A 187 3.03 -1.73 -30.60
CA GLU A 187 2.01 -0.69 -30.61
C GLU A 187 0.89 -1.04 -29.60
N LEU A 188 1.01 -0.45 -28.41
CA LEU A 188 0.05 -0.63 -27.32
C LEU A 188 -0.95 0.52 -27.29
N ARG A 189 -2.22 0.18 -27.10
CA ARG A 189 -3.26 1.17 -26.85
C ARG A 189 -3.02 1.86 -25.51
N ASP A 190 -3.25 3.17 -25.46
CA ASP A 190 -3.12 3.98 -24.25
C ASP A 190 -1.71 3.93 -23.64
N ILE A 191 -0.67 3.68 -24.46
CA ILE A 191 0.73 3.58 -24.02
C ILE A 191 1.17 4.79 -23.19
N ARG A 192 0.70 6.00 -23.49
CA ARG A 192 1.02 7.20 -22.69
C ARG A 192 0.58 7.15 -21.22
N SER A 193 -0.37 6.29 -20.88
CA SER A 193 -0.86 6.09 -19.51
C SER A 193 -0.11 5.00 -18.75
N GLY A 194 0.89 4.37 -19.37
CA GLY A 194 1.67 3.31 -18.78
C GLY A 194 2.74 3.79 -17.80
N MET A 195 3.35 2.83 -17.12
CA MET A 195 4.45 3.03 -16.18
C MET A 195 5.42 1.87 -16.24
N VAL A 196 6.66 2.12 -15.83
CA VAL A 196 7.71 1.11 -15.72
C VAL A 196 7.79 0.66 -14.26
N LEU A 197 7.77 -0.64 -14.01
CA LEU A 197 8.10 -1.23 -12.71
C LEU A 197 9.42 -2.00 -12.83
N ILE A 198 10.41 -1.66 -12.01
CA ILE A 198 11.69 -2.37 -11.94
C ILE A 198 11.62 -3.41 -10.83
N LEU A 199 11.94 -4.67 -11.16
CA LEU A 199 11.86 -5.83 -10.26
C LEU A 199 13.23 -6.41 -9.89
N ARG A 200 14.24 -6.21 -10.72
CA ARG A 200 15.61 -6.68 -10.46
C ARG A 200 16.40 -5.64 -9.69
N GLY A 201 16.84 -6.03 -8.50
CA GLY A 201 17.78 -5.24 -7.70
C GLY A 201 19.19 -5.29 -8.30
N ASN A 202 19.98 -4.24 -8.04
CA ASN A 202 21.36 -4.15 -8.51
C ASN A 202 22.34 -5.09 -7.77
N HIS A 203 21.85 -6.06 -6.99
CA HIS A 203 22.70 -6.94 -6.18
C HIS A 203 23.57 -7.81 -7.09
N HIS A 204 24.87 -7.52 -7.02
CA HIS A 204 25.94 -8.38 -7.49
C HIS A 204 25.78 -9.74 -6.81
N SER A 205 25.21 -10.72 -7.49
CA SER A 205 25.45 -12.12 -7.16
C SER A 205 26.90 -12.42 -7.54
N THR A 206 27.83 -12.04 -6.68
CA THR A 206 29.18 -12.61 -6.64
C THR A 206 29.08 -13.98 -5.97
N GLU A 207 28.41 -14.91 -6.61
CA GLU A 207 28.85 -16.30 -6.50
C GLU A 207 30.08 -16.40 -7.39
N ILE A 208 31.25 -16.53 -6.76
CA ILE A 208 32.48 -17.22 -7.18
C ILE A 208 33.69 -16.51 -6.56
N ASN A 209 34.33 -17.25 -5.64
CA ASN A 209 35.67 -17.10 -5.06
C ASN A 209 35.88 -16.05 -3.95
N SER A 210 35.73 -16.55 -2.71
CA SER A 210 36.36 -16.00 -1.52
C SER A 210 37.89 -15.95 -1.69
N ASN A 211 38.43 -14.74 -1.82
CA ASN A 211 39.81 -14.42 -1.41
C ASN A 211 39.72 -13.22 -0.45
N PRO A 212 40.15 -13.34 0.82
CA PRO A 212 39.95 -12.30 1.81
C PRO A 212 41.19 -11.43 1.89
N ASP A 213 41.45 -10.57 0.90
CA ASP A 213 42.51 -9.57 1.02
C ASP A 213 42.25 -8.37 0.10
N CYS A 214 41.53 -7.38 0.61
CA CYS A 214 41.78 -5.95 0.30
C CYS A 214 40.77 -5.07 1.05
N ASN A 215 41.29 -4.28 1.99
CA ASN A 215 40.61 -3.13 2.56
C ASN A 215 40.39 -2.09 1.45
N ALA A 216 39.23 -2.11 0.82
CA ALA A 216 38.74 -1.03 -0.02
C ALA A 216 37.54 -0.39 0.66
N SER A 217 37.73 0.87 1.08
CA SER A 217 36.67 1.78 1.49
C SER A 217 35.55 1.75 0.44
N SER A 218 34.43 1.11 0.77
CA SER A 218 33.25 1.04 -0.09
C SER A 218 32.55 2.40 -0.08
N THR A 219 33.01 3.31 -0.94
CA THR A 219 32.11 4.32 -1.50
C THR A 219 31.19 3.60 -2.46
N ALA A 220 30.04 3.16 -1.96
CA ALA A 220 29.00 2.59 -2.80
C ALA A 220 28.63 3.61 -3.89
N PRO A 221 28.64 3.24 -5.18
CA PRO A 221 28.22 4.15 -6.23
C PRO A 221 26.74 4.50 -6.01
N GLU A 222 26.45 5.79 -5.83
CA GLU A 222 25.09 6.31 -5.81
C GLU A 222 24.42 5.94 -7.14
N ASN A 223 23.50 4.97 -7.08
CA ASN A 223 22.78 4.51 -8.26
C ASN A 223 21.88 5.67 -8.75
N PRO A 224 21.94 6.07 -10.03
CA PRO A 224 21.05 7.10 -10.55
C PRO A 224 19.61 6.57 -10.51
N SER A 225 18.84 7.02 -9.53
CA SER A 225 17.40 6.81 -9.50
C SER A 225 16.79 7.79 -10.50
N PHE A 226 16.23 7.29 -11.60
CA PHE A 226 15.47 8.10 -12.54
C PHE A 226 13.98 7.90 -12.29
N ASP A 227 13.25 9.00 -12.11
CA ASP A 227 11.81 8.97 -11.79
C ASP A 227 10.92 8.90 -13.03
N LEU A 228 11.47 9.28 -14.17
CA LEU A 228 10.81 9.37 -15.46
C LEU A 228 11.71 8.73 -16.52
N ALA A 229 11.11 8.06 -17.50
CA ALA A 229 11.79 7.54 -18.68
C ALA A 229 11.12 8.08 -19.93
N GLU A 230 11.91 8.39 -20.96
CA GLU A 230 11.36 8.82 -22.24
C GLU A 230 10.74 7.64 -23.00
N LEU A 231 9.54 7.87 -23.52
CA LEU A 231 8.82 6.96 -24.41
C LEU A 231 9.05 7.42 -25.86
N PRO A 232 9.95 6.79 -26.61
CA PRO A 232 10.45 7.37 -27.85
C PRO A 232 9.42 7.41 -28.98
N VAL A 233 8.39 6.56 -28.92
CA VAL A 233 7.32 6.48 -29.92
C VAL A 233 6.41 7.73 -29.90
N HIS A 234 6.37 8.46 -28.79
CA HIS A 234 5.43 9.58 -28.61
C HIS A 234 6.03 10.83 -27.98
N GLU A 235 7.35 10.91 -27.81
CA GLU A 235 8.04 12.03 -27.14
C GLU A 235 7.38 12.38 -25.79
N SER A 236 6.96 11.34 -25.06
CA SER A 236 6.25 11.46 -23.79
C SER A 236 7.09 10.84 -22.68
N GLN A 237 6.92 11.29 -21.44
CA GLN A 237 7.62 10.69 -20.30
C GLN A 237 6.66 9.81 -19.51
N VAL A 238 7.15 8.64 -19.10
CA VAL A 238 6.40 7.68 -18.28
C VAL A 238 7.07 7.52 -16.93
N PRO A 239 6.29 7.36 -15.84
CA PRO A 239 6.85 7.21 -14.52
C PRO A 239 7.53 5.86 -14.34
N VAL A 240 8.63 5.88 -13.58
CA VAL A 240 9.42 4.70 -13.20
C VAL A 240 9.28 4.46 -11.70
N PHE A 241 8.90 3.23 -11.36
CA PHE A 241 8.82 2.75 -9.99
C PHE A 241 9.85 1.66 -9.76
N ASP A 242 10.87 2.00 -8.98
CA ASP A 242 11.88 1.04 -8.55
C ASP A 242 11.37 0.24 -7.36
N LEU A 243 10.74 -0.91 -7.63
CA LEU A 243 10.14 -1.74 -6.58
C LEU A 243 11.22 -2.30 -5.65
N THR A 244 12.47 -2.37 -6.09
CA THR A 244 13.59 -2.88 -5.30
C THR A 244 13.97 -1.95 -4.15
N LYS A 245 13.71 -0.64 -4.33
CA LYS A 245 13.83 0.36 -3.27
C LYS A 245 12.56 0.53 -2.46
N MET A 246 11.40 0.24 -3.06
CA MET A 246 10.10 0.47 -2.44
C MET A 246 9.64 -0.68 -1.53
N LEU A 247 9.99 -1.92 -1.88
CA LEU A 247 9.57 -3.14 -1.21
C LEU A 247 10.79 -3.86 -0.61
N SER A 248 10.56 -4.74 0.35
CA SER A 248 11.57 -5.65 0.89
C SER A 248 11.80 -6.85 -0.04
N GLU A 249 12.93 -7.55 0.12
CA GLU A 249 13.24 -8.72 -0.71
C GLU A 249 12.18 -9.83 -0.60
N GLY A 250 11.63 -10.06 0.60
CA GLY A 250 10.56 -11.04 0.79
C GLY A 250 9.28 -10.67 0.03
N GLU A 251 8.94 -9.37 0.00
CA GLU A 251 7.79 -8.85 -0.74
C GLU A 251 8.01 -8.90 -2.26
N LEU A 252 9.23 -8.63 -2.74
CA LEU A 252 9.59 -8.80 -4.15
C LEU A 252 9.52 -10.26 -4.59
N GLN A 253 10.01 -11.18 -3.75
CA GLN A 253 9.94 -12.60 -4.02
C GLN A 253 8.48 -13.07 -4.11
N GLU A 254 7.60 -12.51 -3.28
CA GLU A 254 6.17 -12.75 -3.38
C GLU A 254 5.58 -12.24 -4.70
N ILE A 255 5.99 -11.08 -5.21
CA ILE A 255 5.59 -10.56 -6.53
C ILE A 255 6.04 -11.49 -7.66
N ARG A 256 7.30 -11.95 -7.62
CA ARG A 256 7.85 -12.88 -8.63
C ARG A 256 7.01 -14.16 -8.73
N GLN A 257 6.51 -14.66 -7.60
CA GLN A 257 5.66 -15.85 -7.55
C GLN A 257 4.25 -15.66 -8.12
N LEU A 258 3.80 -14.42 -8.39
CA LEU A 258 2.45 -14.15 -8.90
C LEU A 258 2.26 -14.53 -10.37
N GLY A 259 3.34 -14.62 -11.15
CA GLY A 259 3.26 -15.05 -12.55
C GLY A 259 4.57 -14.84 -13.31
N GLU A 260 4.68 -15.50 -14.47
CA GLU A 260 5.89 -15.49 -15.31
C GLU A 260 6.29 -14.07 -15.76
N VAL A 261 5.32 -13.17 -15.95
CA VAL A 261 5.58 -11.77 -16.35
C VAL A 261 6.39 -11.00 -15.29
N PHE A 262 6.34 -11.42 -14.02
CA PHE A 262 7.07 -10.80 -12.92
C PHE A 262 8.45 -11.44 -12.66
N GLN A 263 8.88 -12.39 -13.50
CA GLN A 263 10.21 -13.01 -13.38
C GLN A 263 11.31 -12.19 -14.08
N GLY A 264 10.93 -11.28 -14.97
CA GLY A 264 11.86 -10.42 -15.70
C GLY A 264 12.44 -9.27 -14.87
N ASP A 265 13.36 -8.53 -15.49
CA ASP A 265 14.10 -7.44 -14.82
C ASP A 265 13.25 -6.20 -14.56
N ALA A 266 12.39 -5.87 -15.53
CA ALA A 266 11.44 -4.79 -15.47
C ALA A 266 10.21 -5.13 -16.31
N LEU A 267 9.13 -4.40 -16.08
CA LEU A 267 7.89 -4.55 -16.82
C LEU A 267 7.26 -3.19 -17.14
N TYR A 268 6.57 -3.16 -18.26
CA TYR A 268 5.71 -2.06 -18.65
C TYR A 268 4.26 -2.41 -18.31
N PHE A 269 3.60 -1.53 -17.57
CA PHE A 269 2.24 -1.73 -17.09
C PHE A 269 1.33 -0.59 -17.56
N ILE A 270 0.22 -0.93 -18.21
CA ILE A 270 -0.82 0.03 -18.60
C ILE A 270 -2.10 -0.27 -17.81
N PRO A 271 -2.52 0.62 -16.90
CA PRO A 271 -3.74 0.44 -16.13
C PRO A 271 -4.96 0.74 -17.02
N ALA A 272 -5.81 -0.27 -17.22
CA ALA A 272 -7.04 -0.15 -18.00
C ALA A 272 -8.31 -0.24 -17.13
N SER A 273 -8.18 -0.78 -15.92
CA SER A 273 -9.27 -0.90 -14.96
C SER A 273 -9.18 0.13 -13.83
N ARG A 274 -10.31 0.45 -13.18
CA ARG A 274 -10.32 1.30 -11.97
C ARG A 274 -9.42 0.74 -10.86
N LYS A 275 -9.38 -0.59 -10.68
CA LYS A 275 -8.53 -1.21 -9.65
C LYS A 275 -7.04 -1.00 -9.95
N SER A 276 -6.71 -1.05 -11.22
CA SER A 276 -5.35 -0.89 -11.76
C SER A 276 -4.88 0.56 -11.69
N ALA A 277 -5.79 1.50 -11.93
CA ALA A 277 -5.54 2.92 -11.68
C ALA A 277 -5.34 3.24 -10.19
N LEU A 278 -6.12 2.62 -9.30
CA LEU A 278 -5.92 2.76 -7.85
C LEU A 278 -4.56 2.20 -7.41
N PHE A 279 -4.15 1.03 -7.92
CA PHE A 279 -2.82 0.47 -7.68
C PHE A 279 -1.69 1.43 -8.10
N ALA A 280 -1.83 2.10 -9.25
CA ALA A 280 -0.87 3.12 -9.66
C ALA A 280 -0.80 4.30 -8.67
N LEU A 281 -1.94 4.72 -8.11
CA LEU A 281 -1.97 5.76 -7.08
C LEU A 281 -1.34 5.28 -5.76
N ASP A 282 -1.53 4.01 -5.39
CA ASP A 282 -0.88 3.43 -4.21
C ASP A 282 0.65 3.34 -4.37
N LEU A 283 1.14 3.05 -5.58
CA LEU A 283 2.57 3.13 -5.91
C LEU A 283 3.12 4.55 -5.73
N TRP A 284 2.41 5.56 -6.25
CA TRP A 284 2.78 6.96 -6.03
C TRP A 284 2.79 7.34 -4.56
N ARG A 285 1.78 6.91 -3.80
CA ARG A 285 1.68 7.16 -2.37
C ARG A 285 2.87 6.53 -1.62
N LEU A 286 3.23 5.28 -1.93
CA LEU A 286 4.41 4.65 -1.30
C LEU A 286 5.71 5.35 -1.71
N LYS A 287 5.86 5.68 -2.99
CA LYS A 287 7.05 6.36 -3.52
C LYS A 287 7.26 7.71 -2.84
N SER A 288 6.20 8.53 -2.74
CA SER A 288 6.27 9.85 -2.09
C SER A 288 6.59 9.73 -0.59
N PHE A 289 6.02 8.72 0.08
CA PHE A 289 6.28 8.47 1.50
C PHE A 289 7.76 8.15 1.77
N LEU A 290 8.38 7.35 0.90
CA LEU A 290 9.79 6.97 1.01
C LEU A 290 10.74 8.12 0.64
N MET A 291 10.44 8.86 -0.43
CA MET A 291 11.23 10.03 -0.83
C MET A 291 11.36 11.02 0.31
N GLU A 292 10.25 11.38 0.94
CA GLU A 292 10.23 12.33 2.06
C GLU A 292 11.02 11.84 3.29
N ARG A 293 10.95 10.55 3.62
CA ARG A 293 11.74 9.99 4.74
C ARG A 293 13.24 9.99 4.43
N ASN A 294 13.62 9.62 3.22
CA ASN A 294 15.03 9.53 2.82
C ASN A 294 15.69 10.92 2.73
N GLU A 295 14.99 11.95 2.25
CA GLU A 295 15.48 13.33 2.24
C GLU A 295 15.89 13.80 3.63
N LYS A 296 15.10 13.46 4.66
CA LYS A 296 15.40 13.84 6.04
C LYS A 296 16.61 13.11 6.60
N GLU A 297 16.77 11.82 6.31
CA GLU A 297 17.96 11.05 6.71
C GLU A 297 19.25 11.66 6.11
N SER A 298 19.19 12.17 4.88
CA SER A 298 20.33 12.85 4.25
C SER A 298 20.62 14.26 4.82
N SER A 299 19.61 14.93 5.39
CA SER A 299 19.74 16.30 5.93
C SER A 299 20.35 16.38 7.34
N PHE A 300 20.57 15.26 8.01
CA PHE A 300 21.30 15.18 9.27
C PHE A 300 22.62 14.43 9.06
N PRO A 301 23.74 15.11 8.73
CA PRO A 301 25.04 14.49 8.87
C PRO A 301 25.23 14.15 10.36
N ARG A 302 25.55 12.89 10.64
CA ARG A 302 25.96 12.42 11.97
C ARG A 302 27.23 13.14 12.44
#